data_AF-A0A7S3Z2B7-F1
#
_entry.id   AF-A0A7S3Z2B7-F1
#
_cell.length_a   1.000
_cell.length_b   1.000
_cell.length_c   1.000
_cell.angle_alpha   90.00
_cell.angle_beta   90.00
_cell.angle_gamma   90.00
#
_symmetry.space_group_name_H-M   'P 1'
#
loop_
_entity.id
_entity.type
_entity.pdbx_description
1 polymer ?
#
loop_
_entity_poly.entity_id
_entity_poly.type
_entity_poly.pdbx_seq_one_letter_code
_entity_poly.pdbx_strand_id
1 'polypeptide(L)'
;MAKPLIGYIKATYRGKNVEEAVAFATKKHKERLEFTSSLSTIQKKKSDLNAVIAQGYSYYSYLRGLQARFRIAKSKAGWGVTLNPFASKVVRLQFTWTDSFNAALTFTSYDIEHEKASILYTLASVQSYIGLRIRRENAEEIKQALHAFQGAAGMLDFMETTQIPRITTPKSGDMHPKLLQLVKTTMIAQAQECVFEACLPNSKLSKAVLASVAMGAADRFKHAYDLACGFHANQWLAKCRYPWKLHLQHKMLCWQSAAYYHLSRDTMEREEWGEEIAILNKALAIIKRARALEKPMRGGGWGQAKKYVALDSNEETARNLEASVVKRLKKANEENEIMYHATVPKESTIKVSNPNPKP
;
A
#
# COMPACT_ATOMS: atom_id res chain seq x y z
N MET A 1 -10.84 20.37 18.67
CA MET A 1 -12.09 19.59 18.80
C MET A 1 -12.76 19.68 20.17
N ALA A 2 -12.03 19.60 21.29
CA ALA A 2 -12.66 19.60 22.60
C ALA A 2 -13.51 20.86 22.88
N LYS A 3 -12.97 22.06 22.60
CA LYS A 3 -13.64 23.33 22.94
C LYS A 3 -15.07 23.46 22.37
N PRO A 4 -15.33 23.26 21.06
CA PRO A 4 -16.70 23.34 20.53
C PRO A 4 -17.65 22.30 21.11
N LEU A 5 -17.20 21.06 21.30
CA LEU A 5 -18.03 19.98 21.86
C LEU A 5 -18.35 20.22 23.33
N ILE A 6 -17.37 20.62 24.12
CA ILE A 6 -17.54 20.96 25.54
C ILE A 6 -18.49 22.15 25.70
N GLY A 7 -18.31 23.19 24.89
CA GLY A 7 -19.20 24.36 24.90
C GLY A 7 -20.65 23.99 24.57
N TYR A 8 -20.86 23.12 23.57
CA TYR A 8 -22.18 22.59 23.25
C TYR A 8 -22.80 21.79 24.41
N ILE A 9 -22.03 20.87 25.01
CA ILE A 9 -22.50 20.03 26.12
C ILE A 9 -22.94 20.90 27.31
N LYS A 10 -22.12 21.89 27.71
CA LYS A 10 -22.42 22.81 28.81
C LYS A 10 -23.62 23.73 28.53
N ALA A 11 -23.83 24.12 27.27
CA ALA A 11 -24.97 24.97 26.89
C ALA A 11 -26.30 24.20 26.80
N THR A 12 -26.25 22.91 26.45
CA THR A 12 -27.45 22.11 26.15
C THR A 12 -27.94 21.30 27.36
N TYR A 13 -27.04 20.77 28.17
CA TYR A 13 -27.35 19.83 29.25
C TYR A 13 -27.04 20.44 30.62
N ARG A 14 -27.71 19.96 31.68
CA ARG A 14 -27.50 20.37 33.08
C ARG A 14 -27.38 19.14 34.01
N GLY A 15 -26.73 19.29 35.16
CA GLY A 15 -26.58 18.25 36.20
C GLY A 15 -25.23 17.53 36.20
N LYS A 16 -25.04 16.59 37.15
CA LYS A 16 -23.74 15.87 37.37
C LYS A 16 -23.20 15.17 36.11
N ASN A 17 -24.08 14.64 35.26
CA ASN A 17 -23.69 13.94 34.03
C ASN A 17 -22.96 14.84 33.01
N VAL A 18 -23.07 16.18 33.14
CA VAL A 18 -22.38 17.15 32.26
C VAL A 18 -20.88 17.13 32.52
N GLU A 19 -20.45 17.09 33.77
CA GLU A 19 -19.03 17.10 34.13
C GLU A 19 -18.33 15.82 33.64
N GLU A 20 -18.98 14.68 33.81
CA GLU A 20 -18.51 13.38 33.30
C GLU A 20 -18.40 13.39 31.77
N ALA A 21 -19.40 13.92 31.06
CA ALA A 21 -19.39 14.02 29.60
C ALA A 21 -18.27 14.96 29.11
N VAL A 22 -18.03 16.08 29.80
CA VAL A 22 -16.95 17.02 29.51
C VAL A 22 -15.58 16.37 29.76
N ALA A 23 -15.42 15.65 30.87
CA ALA A 23 -14.20 14.92 31.18
C ALA A 23 -13.91 13.84 30.12
N PHE A 24 -14.93 13.08 29.72
CA PHE A 24 -14.82 12.08 28.66
C PHE A 24 -14.43 12.69 27.31
N ALA A 25 -15.09 13.78 26.89
CA ALA A 25 -14.76 14.49 25.65
C ALA A 25 -13.32 15.05 25.66
N THR A 26 -12.86 15.54 26.82
CA THR A 26 -11.49 16.03 27.01
C THR A 26 -10.48 14.89 26.89
N LYS A 27 -10.73 13.76 27.56
CA LYS A 27 -9.91 12.56 27.46
C LYS A 27 -9.77 12.09 26.01
N LYS A 28 -10.89 11.99 25.28
CA LYS A 28 -10.87 11.56 23.87
C LYS A 28 -10.16 12.53 22.94
N HIS A 29 -10.20 13.83 23.22
CA HIS A 29 -9.38 14.79 22.48
C HIS A 29 -7.89 14.61 22.74
N LYS A 30 -7.49 14.33 23.99
CA LYS A 30 -6.10 14.04 24.35
C LYS A 30 -5.61 12.76 23.66
N GLU A 31 -6.40 11.68 23.67
CA GLU A 31 -6.09 10.44 22.97
C GLU A 31 -5.86 10.67 21.46
N ARG A 32 -6.65 11.55 20.81
CA ARG A 32 -6.39 11.93 19.41
C ARG A 32 -5.05 12.63 19.23
N LEU A 33 -4.72 13.59 20.12
CA LEU A 33 -3.45 14.32 20.03
C LEU A 33 -2.26 13.37 20.19
N GLU A 34 -2.35 12.45 21.15
CA GLU A 34 -1.37 11.38 21.37
C GLU A 34 -1.23 10.47 20.14
N PHE A 35 -2.35 10.05 19.53
CA PHE A 35 -2.35 9.28 18.30
C PHE A 35 -1.62 10.04 17.17
N THR A 36 -1.98 11.30 16.91
CA THR A 36 -1.35 12.10 15.86
C THR A 36 0.14 12.38 16.14
N SER A 37 0.52 12.53 17.40
CA SER A 37 1.92 12.68 17.81
C SER A 37 2.72 11.39 17.58
N SER A 38 2.15 10.24 17.92
CA SER A 38 2.76 8.92 17.67
C SER A 38 3.02 8.68 16.17
N LEU A 39 2.09 9.09 15.30
CA LEU A 39 2.28 9.01 13.84
C LEU A 39 3.46 9.86 13.36
N SER A 40 3.60 11.09 13.86
CA SER A 40 4.69 11.99 13.47
C SER A 40 6.09 11.47 13.84
N THR A 41 6.16 10.52 14.79
CA THR A 41 7.41 9.93 15.28
C THR A 41 7.58 8.46 14.89
N ILE A 42 6.65 7.88 14.13
CA ILE A 42 6.56 6.44 13.84
C ILE A 42 7.80 5.88 13.11
N GLN A 43 8.49 6.74 12.36
CA GLN A 43 9.73 6.40 11.66
C GLN A 43 11.00 6.66 12.48
N LYS A 44 10.93 7.51 13.51
CA LYS A 44 12.08 7.92 14.33
C LYS A 44 12.23 7.10 15.60
N LYS A 45 11.13 6.57 16.14
CA LYS A 45 11.11 5.78 17.37
C LYS A 45 10.88 4.30 17.05
N LYS A 46 11.34 3.39 17.93
CA LYS A 46 10.80 2.03 18.05
C LYS A 46 9.37 2.10 18.63
N SER A 47 8.49 2.84 17.98
CA SER A 47 7.10 2.97 18.39
C SER A 47 6.42 1.61 18.30
N ASP A 48 5.63 1.28 19.31
CA ASP A 48 4.75 0.11 19.25
C ASP A 48 3.64 0.36 18.21
N LEU A 49 3.81 -0.22 17.02
CA LEU A 49 2.91 -0.03 15.90
C LEU A 49 1.52 -0.65 16.17
N ASN A 50 1.47 -1.71 16.99
CA ASN A 50 0.21 -2.34 17.40
C ASN A 50 -0.57 -1.42 18.35
N ALA A 51 0.12 -0.76 19.28
CA ALA A 51 -0.49 0.25 20.14
C ALA A 51 -1.04 1.43 19.33
N VAL A 52 -0.33 1.89 18.29
CA VAL A 52 -0.82 2.95 17.39
C VAL A 52 -2.10 2.53 16.66
N ILE A 53 -2.16 1.29 16.17
CA ILE A 53 -3.36 0.74 15.53
C ILE A 53 -4.53 0.67 16.52
N ALA A 54 -4.30 0.16 17.73
CA ALA A 54 -5.32 0.08 18.77
C ALA A 54 -5.88 1.47 19.15
N GLN A 55 -5.00 2.46 19.29
CA GLN A 55 -5.40 3.86 19.53
C GLN A 55 -6.26 4.41 18.39
N GLY A 56 -5.87 4.17 17.13
CA GLY A 56 -6.64 4.62 15.97
C GLY A 56 -8.03 3.98 15.90
N TYR A 57 -8.17 2.68 16.19
CA TYR A 57 -9.48 2.01 16.25
C TYR A 57 -10.37 2.51 17.39
N SER A 58 -9.79 2.73 18.58
CA SER A 58 -10.49 3.33 19.72
C SER A 58 -11.04 4.72 19.34
N TYR A 59 -10.22 5.54 18.68
CA TYR A 59 -10.61 6.87 18.23
C TYR A 59 -11.65 6.84 17.10
N TYR A 60 -11.52 5.95 16.11
CA TYR A 60 -12.51 5.75 15.06
C TYR A 60 -13.88 5.34 15.63
N SER A 61 -13.88 4.43 16.61
CA SER A 61 -15.09 3.99 17.33
C SER A 61 -15.74 5.15 18.09
N TYR A 62 -14.92 5.99 18.73
CA TYR A 62 -15.39 7.23 19.36
C TYR A 62 -16.06 8.17 18.36
N LEU A 63 -15.49 8.39 17.17
CA LEU A 63 -16.08 9.24 16.13
C LEU A 63 -17.44 8.72 15.67
N ARG A 64 -17.60 7.39 15.52
CA ARG A 64 -18.90 6.78 15.22
C ARG A 64 -19.93 7.06 16.32
N GLY A 65 -19.55 6.85 17.58
CA GLY A 65 -20.42 7.15 18.71
C GLY A 65 -20.77 8.64 18.83
N LEU A 66 -19.83 9.53 18.48
CA LEU A 66 -20.03 10.97 18.49
C LEU A 66 -21.05 11.39 17.42
N GLN A 67 -20.93 10.89 16.20
CA GLN A 67 -21.88 11.18 15.13
C GLN A 67 -23.28 10.64 15.43
N ALA A 68 -23.40 9.49 16.10
CA ALA A 68 -24.69 8.92 16.48
C ALA A 68 -25.42 9.75 17.54
N ARG A 69 -24.70 10.52 18.36
CA ARG A 69 -25.25 11.29 19.49
C ARG A 69 -25.39 12.77 19.23
N PHE A 70 -24.56 13.33 18.34
CA PHE A 70 -24.51 14.76 18.08
C PHE A 70 -24.71 15.04 16.59
N ARG A 71 -25.53 16.04 16.28
CA ARG A 71 -25.63 16.57 14.92
C ARG A 71 -24.38 17.40 14.63
N ILE A 72 -23.45 16.86 13.85
CA ILE A 72 -22.20 17.52 13.50
C ILE A 72 -22.33 18.24 12.16
N ALA A 73 -21.87 19.49 12.10
CA ALA A 73 -21.90 20.29 10.87
C ALA A 73 -20.99 19.69 9.80
N LYS A 74 -21.42 19.72 8.53
CA LYS A 74 -20.59 19.26 7.40
C LYS A 74 -19.81 20.38 6.70
N SER A 75 -20.19 21.64 6.89
CA SER A 75 -19.56 22.77 6.19
C SER A 75 -19.45 24.02 7.07
N LYS A 76 -18.69 25.00 6.57
CA LYS A 76 -18.50 26.32 7.20
C LYS A 76 -19.72 27.25 7.01
N ALA A 77 -20.70 26.89 6.18
CA ALA A 77 -21.83 27.75 5.86
C ALA A 77 -22.61 28.14 7.14
N GLY A 78 -22.90 29.44 7.32
CA GLY A 78 -23.49 29.99 8.54
C GLY A 78 -22.48 30.43 9.61
N TRP A 79 -21.23 30.69 9.23
CA TRP A 79 -20.26 31.44 10.05
C TRP A 79 -20.40 32.93 9.73
N GLY A 80 -21.11 33.70 10.56
CA GLY A 80 -21.27 35.15 10.37
C GLY A 80 -22.70 35.68 10.44
N VAL A 81 -23.72 34.82 10.40
CA VAL A 81 -25.06 35.21 10.87
C VAL A 81 -25.03 35.06 12.39
N THR A 82 -25.43 36.10 13.12
CA THR A 82 -25.50 36.26 14.59
C THR A 82 -26.43 35.26 15.30
N LEU A 83 -26.52 34.03 14.81
CA LEU A 83 -26.99 32.90 15.59
C LEU A 83 -25.88 32.57 16.57
N ASN A 84 -26.13 32.81 17.86
CA ASN A 84 -25.30 32.33 18.96
C ASN A 84 -24.74 30.92 18.59
N PRO A 85 -23.41 30.73 18.53
CA PRO A 85 -22.79 29.45 18.14
C PRO A 85 -23.30 28.26 18.95
N PHE A 86 -23.83 28.54 20.15
CA PHE A 86 -24.40 27.58 21.09
C PHE A 86 -25.93 27.48 21.04
N ALA A 87 -26.63 28.38 20.33
CA ALA A 87 -28.08 28.28 20.11
C ALA A 87 -28.42 27.33 18.94
N SER A 88 -27.47 27.07 18.03
CA SER A 88 -27.66 26.03 17.02
C SER A 88 -27.52 24.65 17.66
N LYS A 89 -28.50 23.75 17.48
CA LYS A 89 -28.46 22.32 17.88
C LYS A 89 -27.42 21.51 17.06
N VAL A 90 -26.29 22.11 16.72
CA VAL A 90 -25.27 21.56 15.82
C VAL A 90 -23.88 21.79 16.41
N VAL A 91 -23.10 20.72 16.51
CA VAL A 91 -21.70 20.79 16.93
C VAL A 91 -20.84 21.07 15.69
N ARG A 92 -20.03 22.13 15.72
CA ARG A 92 -19.08 22.47 14.64
C ARG A 92 -17.67 22.02 15.05
N LEU A 93 -17.18 20.95 14.44
CA LEU A 93 -15.84 20.41 14.67
C LEU A 93 -14.99 20.65 13.43
N GLN A 94 -13.76 21.12 13.60
CA GLN A 94 -12.83 21.34 12.51
C GLN A 94 -11.72 20.28 12.56
N PHE A 95 -11.44 19.69 11.39
CA PHE A 95 -10.46 18.65 11.18
C PHE A 95 -9.50 19.09 10.08
N THR A 96 -8.20 19.05 10.35
CA THR A 96 -7.18 19.45 9.38
C THR A 96 -6.18 18.32 9.21
N TRP A 97 -5.96 17.92 7.96
CA TRP A 97 -5.02 16.87 7.55
C TRP A 97 -4.16 17.35 6.39
N THR A 98 -2.94 16.81 6.31
CA THR A 98 -2.03 17.04 5.18
C THR A 98 -2.21 15.92 4.16
N ASP A 99 -2.22 16.26 2.88
CA ASP A 99 -2.33 15.27 1.79
C ASP A 99 -1.10 14.35 1.75
N SER A 100 -1.36 13.05 1.63
CA SER A 100 -0.34 12.00 1.70
C SER A 100 0.61 11.96 0.50
N PHE A 101 0.19 12.45 -0.67
CA PHE A 101 1.02 12.51 -1.89
C PHE A 101 1.72 13.85 -2.05
N ASN A 102 1.16 14.92 -1.47
CA ASN A 102 1.72 16.26 -1.51
C ASN A 102 1.69 16.95 -0.14
N ALA A 103 2.82 16.89 0.57
CA ALA A 103 2.99 17.47 1.90
C ALA A 103 2.79 19.00 1.97
N ALA A 104 2.78 19.71 0.83
CA ALA A 104 2.48 21.14 0.79
C ALA A 104 0.97 21.45 0.83
N LEU A 105 0.11 20.46 0.64
CA LEU A 105 -1.34 20.63 0.64
C LEU A 105 -1.93 20.24 1.99
N THR A 106 -2.60 21.19 2.63
CA THR A 106 -3.39 20.95 3.84
C THR A 106 -4.87 21.11 3.51
N PHE A 107 -5.69 20.20 4.02
CA PHE A 107 -7.12 20.17 3.79
C PHE A 107 -7.84 20.29 5.13
N THR A 108 -8.77 21.25 5.22
CA THR A 108 -9.58 21.47 6.42
C THR A 108 -11.05 21.17 6.11
N SER A 109 -11.63 20.25 6.87
CA SER A 109 -13.04 19.85 6.77
C SER A 109 -13.76 20.04 8.10
N TYR A 110 -15.08 20.21 8.02
CA TYR A 110 -15.97 20.11 9.18
C TYR A 110 -16.70 18.76 9.24
N ASP A 111 -16.68 17.99 8.14
CA ASP A 111 -17.36 16.71 8.03
C ASP A 111 -16.65 15.62 8.85
N ILE A 112 -17.36 15.02 9.80
CA ILE A 112 -16.83 13.91 10.60
C ILE A 112 -16.55 12.67 9.75
N GLU A 113 -17.22 12.49 8.61
CA GLU A 113 -16.93 11.38 7.70
C GLU A 113 -15.55 11.56 7.04
N HIS A 114 -15.09 12.81 6.87
CA HIS A 114 -13.73 13.09 6.40
C HIS A 114 -12.69 12.72 7.47
N GLU A 115 -12.90 13.13 8.73
CA GLU A 115 -12.01 12.73 9.83
C GLU A 115 -11.89 11.20 9.94
N LYS A 116 -13.03 10.49 9.87
CA LYS A 116 -13.05 9.02 9.88
C LYS A 116 -12.25 8.41 8.72
N ALA A 117 -12.39 8.96 7.51
CA ALA A 117 -11.61 8.52 6.36
C ALA A 117 -10.11 8.77 6.57
N SER A 118 -9.71 9.92 7.09
CA SER A 118 -8.30 10.21 7.40
C SER A 118 -7.71 9.23 8.42
N ILE A 119 -8.48 8.85 9.45
CA ILE A 119 -8.05 7.84 10.43
C ILE A 119 -7.90 6.47 9.78
N LEU A 120 -8.85 6.04 8.94
CA LEU A 120 -8.76 4.76 8.22
C LEU A 120 -7.57 4.74 7.25
N TYR A 121 -7.37 5.80 6.48
CA TYR A 121 -6.22 5.94 5.57
C TYR A 121 -4.90 5.84 6.36
N THR A 122 -4.84 6.49 7.51
CA THR A 122 -3.68 6.44 8.39
C THR A 122 -3.44 5.04 8.93
N LEU A 123 -4.48 4.35 9.40
CA LEU A 123 -4.38 2.97 9.89
C LEU A 123 -3.88 2.02 8.78
N ALA A 124 -4.42 2.16 7.56
CA ALA A 124 -3.94 1.42 6.40
C ALA A 124 -2.46 1.71 6.12
N SER A 125 -2.04 2.96 6.24
CA SER A 125 -0.65 3.37 6.08
C SER A 125 0.27 2.74 7.15
N VAL A 126 -0.17 2.69 8.41
CA VAL A 126 0.58 2.03 9.49
C VAL A 126 0.69 0.52 9.25
N GLN A 127 -0.39 -0.13 8.82
CA GLN A 127 -0.38 -1.55 8.44
C GLN A 127 0.58 -1.82 7.27
N SER A 128 0.56 -0.99 6.23
CA SER A 128 1.51 -1.10 5.12
C SER A 128 2.96 -0.96 5.59
N TYR A 129 3.20 -0.06 6.55
CA TYR A 129 4.53 0.17 7.13
C TYR A 129 4.99 -1.02 7.99
N ILE A 130 4.08 -1.68 8.72
CA ILE A 130 4.39 -2.93 9.44
C ILE A 130 4.84 -4.00 8.45
N GLY A 131 4.06 -4.24 7.39
CA GLY A 131 4.38 -5.25 6.36
C GLY A 131 5.75 -5.01 5.70
N LEU A 132 6.11 -3.74 5.49
CA LEU A 132 7.42 -3.36 4.95
C LEU A 132 8.59 -3.58 5.92
N ARG A 133 8.36 -3.51 7.25
CA ARG A 133 9.41 -3.61 8.26
C ARG A 133 9.72 -5.03 8.70
N ILE A 134 8.78 -5.94 8.52
CA ILE A 134 9.00 -7.36 8.80
C ILE A 134 10.01 -7.90 7.78
N ARG A 135 11.04 -8.60 8.27
CA ARG A 135 12.14 -9.10 7.43
C ARG A 135 11.73 -10.26 6.53
N ARG A 136 10.76 -11.05 6.99
CA ARG A 136 10.19 -12.20 6.26
C ARG A 136 11.21 -13.33 6.11
N GLU A 137 12.00 -13.58 7.16
CA GLU A 137 13.05 -14.61 7.17
C GLU A 137 12.48 -16.02 7.46
N ASN A 138 11.30 -16.10 8.08
CA ASN A 138 10.63 -17.35 8.44
C ASN A 138 9.14 -17.31 8.11
N ALA A 139 8.48 -18.48 8.13
CA ALA A 139 7.08 -18.63 7.75
C ALA A 139 6.11 -17.77 8.58
N GLU A 140 6.39 -17.59 9.88
CA GLU A 140 5.55 -16.79 10.77
C GLU A 140 5.68 -15.28 10.43
N GLU A 141 6.90 -14.80 10.19
CA GLU A 141 7.12 -13.43 9.72
C GLU A 141 6.49 -13.15 8.35
N ILE A 142 6.62 -14.07 7.40
CA ILE A 142 5.97 -13.96 6.08
C ILE A 142 4.46 -13.83 6.26
N LYS A 143 3.87 -14.67 7.11
CA LYS A 143 2.43 -14.64 7.42
C LYS A 143 2.01 -13.31 8.07
N GLN A 144 2.80 -12.79 9.00
CA GLN A 144 2.53 -11.49 9.62
C GLN A 144 2.57 -10.35 8.61
N ALA A 145 3.57 -10.34 7.72
CA ALA A 145 3.67 -9.33 6.66
C ALA A 145 2.50 -9.43 5.67
N LEU A 146 2.13 -10.65 5.27
CA LEU A 146 0.96 -10.92 4.44
C LEU A 146 -0.32 -10.35 5.07
N HIS A 147 -0.57 -10.65 6.35
CA HIS A 147 -1.74 -10.14 7.06
C HIS A 147 -1.73 -8.61 7.19
N ALA A 148 -0.57 -7.99 7.38
CA ALA A 148 -0.46 -6.53 7.45
C ALA A 148 -0.84 -5.88 6.10
N PHE A 149 -0.33 -6.39 4.98
CA PHE A 149 -0.69 -5.88 3.65
C PHE A 149 -2.16 -6.12 3.30
N GLN A 150 -2.69 -7.32 3.61
CA GLN A 150 -4.11 -7.62 3.42
C GLN A 150 -5.01 -6.74 4.30
N GLY A 151 -4.62 -6.49 5.56
CA GLY A 151 -5.31 -5.59 6.47
C GLY A 151 -5.36 -4.16 5.94
N ALA A 152 -4.24 -3.66 5.41
CA ALA A 152 -4.18 -2.36 4.74
C ALA A 152 -5.11 -2.31 3.51
N ALA A 153 -5.05 -3.34 2.65
CA ALA A 153 -5.92 -3.43 1.47
C ALA A 153 -7.41 -3.43 1.84
N GLY A 154 -7.81 -4.19 2.87
CA GLY A 154 -9.19 -4.25 3.35
C GLY A 154 -9.69 -2.92 3.92
N MET A 155 -8.84 -2.18 4.64
CA MET A 155 -9.17 -0.83 5.12
C MET A 155 -9.37 0.15 3.96
N LEU A 156 -8.50 0.09 2.94
CA LEU A 156 -8.60 0.93 1.75
C LEU A 156 -9.86 0.60 0.93
N ASP A 157 -10.21 -0.69 0.84
CA ASP A 157 -11.42 -1.15 0.17
C ASP A 157 -12.69 -0.67 0.89
N PHE A 158 -12.74 -0.83 2.21
CA PHE A 158 -13.85 -0.30 3.02
C PHE A 158 -13.97 1.22 2.88
N MET A 159 -12.83 1.92 2.82
CA MET A 159 -12.84 3.35 2.63
C MET A 159 -13.39 3.73 1.25
N GLU A 160 -12.93 3.09 0.18
CA GLU A 160 -13.38 3.32 -1.20
C GLU A 160 -14.88 3.04 -1.36
N THR A 161 -15.36 1.91 -0.85
CA THR A 161 -16.74 1.42 -1.08
C THR A 161 -17.77 2.02 -0.13
N THR A 162 -17.38 2.34 1.11
CA THR A 162 -18.32 2.71 2.18
C THR A 162 -18.09 4.10 2.74
N GLN A 163 -16.84 4.49 3.01
CA GLN A 163 -16.54 5.74 3.72
C GLN A 163 -16.53 6.96 2.78
N ILE A 164 -15.85 6.87 1.63
CA ILE A 164 -15.73 7.97 0.67
C ILE A 164 -17.08 8.44 0.11
N PRO A 165 -18.03 7.54 -0.26
CA PRO A 165 -19.35 7.96 -0.73
C PRO A 165 -20.15 8.79 0.29
N ARG A 166 -19.87 8.66 1.60
CA ARG A 166 -20.54 9.42 2.66
C ARG A 166 -20.03 10.85 2.80
N ILE A 167 -18.86 11.16 2.24
CA ILE A 167 -18.25 12.49 2.25
C ILE A 167 -18.84 13.31 1.11
N THR A 168 -19.78 14.19 1.46
CA THR A 168 -20.47 15.07 0.51
C THR A 168 -19.72 16.40 0.28
N THR A 169 -18.66 16.64 1.05
CA THR A 169 -17.78 17.82 0.90
C THR A 169 -16.68 17.57 -0.13
N PRO A 170 -15.95 18.62 -0.56
CA PRO A 170 -14.65 18.45 -1.20
C PRO A 170 -13.74 17.52 -0.39
N LYS A 171 -12.83 16.84 -1.08
CA LYS A 171 -11.93 15.83 -0.54
C LYS A 171 -10.48 16.21 -0.89
N SER A 172 -9.53 15.77 -0.07
CA SER A 172 -8.10 15.82 -0.42
C SER A 172 -7.80 14.89 -1.60
N GLY A 173 -6.63 15.10 -2.23
CA GLY A 173 -6.25 14.34 -3.42
C GLY A 173 -6.06 12.87 -3.11
N ASP A 174 -5.38 12.57 -2.00
CA ASP A 174 -5.16 11.20 -1.49
C ASP A 174 -6.44 10.38 -1.23
N MET A 175 -7.59 11.04 -1.06
CA MET A 175 -8.90 10.41 -0.92
C MET A 175 -9.64 10.20 -2.25
N HIS A 176 -9.02 10.52 -3.39
CA HIS A 176 -9.62 10.30 -4.69
C HIS A 176 -9.77 8.79 -4.98
N PRO A 177 -10.93 8.29 -5.43
CA PRO A 177 -11.16 6.85 -5.62
C PRO A 177 -10.09 6.15 -6.46
N LYS A 178 -9.61 6.79 -7.53
CA LYS A 178 -8.53 6.23 -8.37
C LYS A 178 -7.17 6.12 -7.66
N LEU A 179 -6.84 7.00 -6.72
CA LEU A 179 -5.63 6.86 -5.91
C LEU A 179 -5.82 5.80 -4.83
N LEU A 180 -7.00 5.72 -4.22
CA LEU A 180 -7.31 4.63 -3.28
C LEU A 180 -7.22 3.26 -3.95
N GLN A 181 -7.78 3.13 -5.15
CA GLN A 181 -7.69 1.92 -5.97
C GLN A 181 -6.22 1.56 -6.27
N LEU A 182 -5.39 2.56 -6.61
CA LEU A 182 -3.95 2.37 -6.84
C LEU A 182 -3.24 1.85 -5.58
N VAL A 183 -3.41 2.51 -4.44
CA VAL A 183 -2.75 2.13 -3.19
C VAL A 183 -3.24 0.75 -2.72
N LYS A 184 -4.55 0.49 -2.80
CA LYS A 184 -5.15 -0.82 -2.52
C LYS A 184 -4.53 -1.93 -3.37
N THR A 185 -4.47 -1.72 -4.68
CA THR A 185 -3.90 -2.68 -5.63
C THR A 185 -2.42 -2.92 -5.34
N THR A 186 -1.69 -1.88 -4.94
CA THR A 186 -0.28 -2.00 -4.52
C THR A 186 -0.14 -2.87 -3.27
N MET A 187 -1.00 -2.70 -2.26
CA MET A 187 -0.99 -3.56 -1.06
C MET A 187 -1.29 -5.02 -1.40
N ILE A 188 -2.24 -5.27 -2.31
CA ILE A 188 -2.57 -6.63 -2.78
C ILE A 188 -1.39 -7.24 -3.55
N ALA A 189 -0.69 -6.46 -4.37
CA ALA A 189 0.51 -6.91 -5.06
C ALA A 189 1.63 -7.29 -4.07
N GLN A 190 1.87 -6.46 -3.04
CA GLN A 190 2.84 -6.76 -1.98
C GLN A 190 2.46 -7.99 -1.15
N ALA A 191 1.16 -8.19 -0.86
CA ALA A 191 0.67 -9.40 -0.23
C ALA A 191 0.98 -10.65 -1.08
N GLN A 192 0.83 -10.57 -2.41
CA GLN A 192 1.15 -11.68 -3.30
C GLN A 192 2.65 -12.04 -3.30
N GLU A 193 3.54 -11.07 -3.05
CA GLU A 193 4.97 -11.34 -2.82
C GLU A 193 5.19 -12.24 -1.61
N CYS A 194 4.51 -11.93 -0.50
CA CYS A 194 4.57 -12.76 0.71
C CYS A 194 4.01 -14.17 0.46
N VAL A 195 2.96 -14.30 -0.36
CA VAL A 195 2.44 -15.63 -0.75
C VAL A 195 3.51 -16.42 -1.51
N PHE A 196 4.20 -15.79 -2.46
CA PHE A 196 5.30 -16.43 -3.16
C PHE A 196 6.43 -16.85 -2.23
N GLU A 197 6.87 -15.96 -1.32
CA GLU A 197 7.90 -16.25 -0.32
C GLU A 197 7.50 -17.45 0.56
N ALA A 198 6.21 -17.56 0.94
CA ALA A 198 5.69 -18.71 1.69
C ALA A 198 5.68 -20.02 0.89
N CYS A 199 5.61 -19.95 -0.45
CA CYS A 199 5.65 -21.11 -1.32
C CYS A 199 7.08 -21.65 -1.54
N LEU A 200 8.10 -20.81 -1.48
CA LEU A 200 9.50 -21.17 -1.76
C LEU A 200 10.03 -22.39 -0.97
N PRO A 201 9.85 -22.50 0.36
CA PRO A 201 10.37 -23.64 1.12
C PRO A 201 9.57 -24.92 0.95
N ASN A 202 8.38 -24.87 0.32
CA ASN A 202 7.51 -26.03 0.18
C ASN A 202 7.99 -26.92 -0.99
N SER A 203 8.75 -27.97 -0.65
CA SER A 203 9.28 -28.95 -1.61
C SER A 203 8.21 -29.71 -2.39
N LYS A 204 6.94 -29.69 -1.95
CA LYS A 204 5.82 -30.33 -2.67
C LYS A 204 5.30 -29.51 -3.84
N LEU A 205 5.65 -28.22 -3.93
CA LEU A 205 5.20 -27.36 -5.04
C LEU A 205 6.14 -27.49 -6.24
N SER A 206 5.57 -27.75 -7.42
CA SER A 206 6.34 -27.79 -8.66
C SER A 206 6.85 -26.41 -9.05
N LYS A 207 7.89 -26.40 -9.90
CA LYS A 207 8.45 -25.15 -10.43
C LYS A 207 7.45 -24.42 -11.33
N ALA A 208 6.60 -25.13 -12.07
CA ALA A 208 5.45 -24.55 -12.76
C ALA A 208 4.50 -23.78 -11.82
N VAL A 209 4.20 -24.31 -10.63
CA VAL A 209 3.34 -23.59 -9.65
C VAL A 209 4.04 -22.33 -9.15
N LEU A 210 5.34 -22.40 -8.82
CA LEU A 210 6.10 -21.21 -8.41
C LEU A 210 6.14 -20.15 -9.53
N ALA A 211 6.33 -20.56 -10.78
CA ALA A 211 6.29 -19.68 -11.95
C ALA A 211 4.93 -18.98 -12.08
N SER A 212 3.84 -19.75 -11.90
CA SER A 212 2.48 -19.23 -11.92
C SER A 212 2.21 -18.23 -10.81
N VAL A 213 2.63 -18.52 -9.57
CA VAL A 213 2.46 -17.62 -8.41
C VAL A 213 3.25 -16.32 -8.60
N ALA A 214 4.48 -16.41 -9.12
CA ALA A 214 5.29 -15.24 -9.47
C ALA A 214 4.65 -14.41 -10.59
N MET A 215 4.06 -15.05 -11.61
CA MET A 215 3.34 -14.35 -12.67
C MET A 215 2.09 -13.64 -12.13
N GLY A 216 1.39 -14.25 -11.16
CA GLY A 216 0.31 -13.59 -10.44
C GLY A 216 0.74 -12.32 -9.69
N ALA A 217 1.94 -12.31 -9.10
CA ALA A 217 2.51 -11.09 -8.51
C ALA A 217 2.80 -10.03 -9.57
N ALA A 218 3.41 -10.42 -10.70
CA ALA A 218 3.66 -9.53 -11.82
C ALA A 218 2.39 -8.87 -12.36
N ASP A 219 1.31 -9.64 -12.55
CA ASP A 219 0.03 -9.15 -13.05
C ASP A 219 -0.61 -8.12 -12.10
N ARG A 220 -0.48 -8.33 -10.78
CA ARG A 220 -0.96 -7.37 -9.77
C ARG A 220 -0.17 -6.07 -9.77
N PHE A 221 1.16 -6.14 -9.89
CA PHE A 221 1.98 -4.95 -10.08
C PHE A 221 1.73 -4.25 -11.41
N LYS A 222 1.44 -5.01 -12.47
CA LYS A 222 1.01 -4.46 -13.76
C LYS A 222 -0.29 -3.68 -13.60
N HIS A 223 -1.29 -4.25 -12.92
CA HIS A 223 -2.55 -3.56 -12.66
C HIS A 223 -2.33 -2.25 -11.87
N ALA A 224 -1.50 -2.29 -10.82
CA ALA A 224 -1.14 -1.08 -10.09
C ALA A 224 -0.40 -0.05 -10.98
N TYR A 225 0.52 -0.50 -11.84
CA TYR A 225 1.22 0.35 -12.80
C TYR A 225 0.25 1.02 -13.80
N ASP A 226 -0.69 0.25 -14.37
CA ASP A 226 -1.70 0.74 -15.31
C ASP A 226 -2.59 1.81 -14.63
N LEU A 227 -3.00 1.58 -13.37
CA LEU A 227 -3.70 2.57 -12.56
C LEU A 227 -2.87 3.85 -12.34
N ALA A 228 -1.57 3.72 -12.06
CA ALA A 228 -0.66 4.85 -11.87
C ALA A 228 -0.43 5.67 -13.14
N CYS A 229 -0.48 5.04 -14.31
CA CYS A 229 -0.44 5.68 -15.62
C CYS A 229 -1.77 6.36 -16.01
N GLY A 230 -2.88 5.98 -15.38
CA GLY A 230 -4.19 6.57 -15.61
C GLY A 230 -4.21 8.08 -15.34
N PHE A 231 -4.97 8.83 -16.15
CA PHE A 231 -5.01 10.30 -16.16
C PHE A 231 -5.12 10.93 -14.76
N HIS A 232 -6.11 10.53 -13.97
CA HIS A 232 -6.36 11.09 -12.64
C HIS A 232 -5.22 10.79 -11.66
N ALA A 233 -4.72 9.55 -11.61
CA ALA A 233 -3.62 9.20 -10.71
C ALA A 233 -2.35 9.93 -11.12
N ASN A 234 -2.02 9.96 -12.41
CA ASN A 234 -0.82 10.58 -12.93
C ASN A 234 -0.72 12.08 -12.57
N GLN A 235 -1.83 12.83 -12.58
CA GLN A 235 -1.85 14.24 -12.16
C GLN A 235 -1.42 14.45 -10.70
N TRP A 236 -1.81 13.54 -9.80
CA TRP A 236 -1.44 13.60 -8.40
C TRP A 236 -0.02 13.06 -8.16
N LEU A 237 0.32 11.93 -8.80
CA LEU A 237 1.63 11.31 -8.69
C LEU A 237 2.75 12.20 -9.26
N ALA A 238 2.47 13.01 -10.28
CA ALA A 238 3.43 13.99 -10.80
C ALA A 238 3.84 15.05 -9.76
N LYS A 239 3.02 15.29 -8.73
CA LYS A 239 3.30 16.19 -7.61
C LYS A 239 3.97 15.45 -6.45
N CYS A 240 3.98 14.12 -6.49
CA CYS A 240 4.62 13.29 -5.47
C CYS A 240 6.12 13.20 -5.75
N ARG A 241 6.93 13.29 -4.69
CA ARG A 241 8.39 13.11 -4.79
C ARG A 241 8.79 11.65 -5.03
N TYR A 242 7.90 10.70 -4.75
CA TYR A 242 8.20 9.28 -4.89
C TYR A 242 7.93 8.80 -6.32
N PRO A 243 8.87 8.07 -6.98
CA PRO A 243 8.72 7.63 -8.36
C PRO A 243 7.81 6.41 -8.50
N TRP A 244 6.54 6.55 -8.13
CA TRP A 244 5.53 5.48 -8.10
C TRP A 244 5.49 4.63 -9.39
N LYS A 245 5.42 5.28 -10.55
CA LYS A 245 5.35 4.58 -11.84
C LYS A 245 6.57 3.72 -12.11
N LEU A 246 7.77 4.25 -11.86
CA LEU A 246 9.02 3.51 -12.06
C LEU A 246 9.14 2.35 -11.07
N HIS A 247 8.76 2.55 -9.81
CA HIS A 247 8.80 1.51 -8.79
C HIS A 247 7.85 0.34 -9.11
N LEU A 248 6.60 0.64 -9.47
CA LEU A 248 5.61 -0.37 -9.83
C LEU A 248 6.03 -1.13 -11.10
N GLN A 249 6.56 -0.42 -12.10
CA GLN A 249 7.09 -1.04 -13.32
C GLN A 249 8.30 -1.94 -13.04
N HIS A 250 9.22 -1.49 -12.18
CA HIS A 250 10.37 -2.29 -11.76
C HIS A 250 9.91 -3.59 -11.08
N LYS A 251 9.01 -3.49 -10.09
CA LYS A 251 8.47 -4.67 -9.38
C LYS A 251 7.76 -5.63 -10.33
N MET A 252 6.91 -5.12 -11.23
CA MET A 252 6.27 -5.91 -12.28
C MET A 252 7.31 -6.70 -13.09
N LEU A 253 8.34 -6.04 -13.63
CA LEU A 253 9.35 -6.70 -14.47
C LEU A 253 10.19 -7.71 -13.68
N CYS A 254 10.57 -7.42 -12.44
CA CYS A 254 11.28 -8.39 -11.59
C CYS A 254 10.48 -9.67 -11.39
N TRP A 255 9.17 -9.55 -11.08
CA TRP A 255 8.30 -10.72 -10.92
C TRP A 255 8.05 -11.46 -12.23
N GLN A 256 7.95 -10.76 -13.36
CA GLN A 256 7.87 -11.42 -14.67
C GLN A 256 9.13 -12.25 -14.93
N SER A 257 10.32 -11.70 -14.67
CA SER A 257 11.57 -12.45 -14.80
C SER A 257 11.63 -13.64 -13.83
N ALA A 258 11.18 -13.48 -12.59
CA ALA A 258 11.14 -14.57 -11.62
C ALA A 258 10.23 -15.71 -12.09
N ALA A 259 9.07 -15.36 -12.66
CA ALA A 259 8.16 -16.34 -13.23
C ALA A 259 8.80 -17.14 -14.38
N TYR A 260 9.45 -16.46 -15.33
CA TYR A 260 10.18 -17.16 -16.39
C TYR A 260 11.35 -17.99 -15.86
N TYR A 261 12.08 -17.50 -14.84
CA TYR A 261 13.14 -18.29 -14.21
C TYR A 261 12.61 -19.60 -13.59
N HIS A 262 11.48 -19.56 -12.87
CA HIS A 262 10.87 -20.78 -12.34
C HIS A 262 10.27 -21.66 -13.44
N LEU A 263 9.75 -21.10 -14.53
CA LEU A 263 9.31 -21.88 -15.68
C LEU A 263 10.51 -22.61 -16.33
N SER A 264 11.66 -21.96 -16.44
CA SER A 264 12.87 -22.59 -17.01
C SER A 264 13.34 -23.77 -16.16
N ARG A 265 13.17 -23.68 -14.83
CA ARG A 265 13.46 -24.76 -13.89
C ARG A 265 12.50 -25.94 -14.06
N ASP A 266 11.25 -25.67 -14.42
CA ASP A 266 10.26 -26.69 -14.73
C ASP A 266 10.53 -27.39 -16.06
N THR A 267 10.84 -26.64 -17.12
CA THR A 267 11.21 -27.20 -18.43
C THR A 267 12.52 -27.99 -18.35
N MET A 268 13.46 -27.57 -17.51
CA MET A 268 14.66 -28.34 -17.17
C MET A 268 14.29 -29.71 -16.60
N GLU A 269 13.37 -29.77 -15.64
CA GLU A 269 12.91 -31.02 -15.03
C GLU A 269 12.15 -31.92 -16.01
N ARG A 270 11.59 -31.33 -17.09
CA ARG A 270 10.96 -32.02 -18.21
C ARG A 270 11.92 -32.34 -19.37
N GLU A 271 13.22 -32.06 -19.22
CA GLU A 271 14.25 -32.30 -20.23
C GLU A 271 14.02 -31.55 -21.57
N GLU A 272 13.29 -30.44 -21.53
CA GLU A 272 13.01 -29.58 -22.67
C GLU A 272 14.13 -28.52 -22.84
N TRP A 273 15.36 -28.98 -23.10
CA TRP A 273 16.58 -28.16 -23.01
C TRP A 273 16.60 -26.92 -23.91
N GLY A 274 16.13 -27.06 -25.16
CA GLY A 274 16.05 -25.95 -26.10
C GLY A 274 15.05 -24.87 -25.64
N GLU A 275 13.89 -25.31 -25.12
CA GLU A 275 12.87 -24.41 -24.57
C GLU A 275 13.37 -23.70 -23.30
N GLU A 276 14.08 -24.41 -22.43
CA GLU A 276 14.70 -23.81 -21.24
C GLU A 276 15.60 -22.62 -21.61
N ILE A 277 16.50 -22.78 -22.59
CA ILE A 277 17.41 -21.72 -23.03
C ILE A 277 16.62 -20.51 -23.53
N ALA A 278 15.59 -20.74 -24.33
CA ALA A 278 14.75 -19.66 -24.85
C ALA A 278 13.99 -18.92 -23.73
N ILE A 279 13.49 -19.65 -22.72
CA ILE A 279 12.87 -19.07 -21.52
C ILE A 279 13.88 -18.21 -20.73
N LEU A 280 15.09 -18.71 -20.54
CA LEU A 280 16.13 -18.01 -19.78
C LEU A 280 16.61 -16.73 -20.49
N ASN A 281 16.74 -16.74 -21.82
CA ASN A 281 17.02 -15.53 -22.59
C ASN A 281 15.93 -14.47 -22.40
N LYS A 282 14.66 -14.89 -22.45
CA LYS A 282 13.52 -14.01 -22.18
C LYS A 282 13.53 -13.44 -20.76
N ALA A 283 13.81 -14.27 -19.75
CA ALA A 283 13.96 -13.83 -18.36
C ALA A 283 15.08 -12.79 -18.23
N LEU A 284 16.23 -13.03 -18.86
CA LEU A 284 17.39 -12.14 -18.85
C LEU A 284 17.07 -10.78 -19.51
N ALA A 285 16.37 -10.77 -20.63
CA ALA A 285 15.94 -9.53 -21.29
C ALA A 285 15.02 -8.70 -20.39
N ILE A 286 14.08 -9.35 -19.69
CA ILE A 286 13.13 -8.69 -18.78
C ILE A 286 13.85 -8.12 -17.55
N ILE A 287 14.71 -8.88 -16.88
CA ILE A 287 15.40 -8.38 -15.67
C ILE A 287 16.36 -7.23 -16.01
N LYS A 288 17.05 -7.27 -17.15
CA LYS A 288 17.87 -6.14 -17.61
C LYS A 288 17.06 -4.86 -17.80
N ARG A 289 15.83 -4.97 -18.33
CA ARG A 289 14.90 -3.83 -18.41
C ARG A 289 14.50 -3.32 -17.03
N ALA A 290 14.26 -4.20 -16.06
CA ALA A 290 13.99 -3.80 -14.68
C ALA A 290 15.16 -3.02 -14.09
N ARG A 291 16.38 -3.57 -14.18
CA ARG A 291 17.62 -2.96 -13.68
C ARG A 291 17.89 -1.59 -14.30
N ALA A 292 17.55 -1.39 -15.56
CA ALA A 292 17.67 -0.08 -16.23
C ALA A 292 16.79 1.02 -15.62
N LEU A 293 15.71 0.67 -14.89
CA LEU A 293 14.83 1.62 -14.21
C LEU A 293 15.39 2.11 -12.87
N GLU A 294 16.42 1.48 -12.31
CA GLU A 294 16.94 1.81 -10.98
C GLU A 294 17.65 3.17 -10.95
N LYS A 295 18.47 3.45 -11.98
CA LYS A 295 19.14 4.75 -12.11
C LYS A 295 18.14 5.92 -12.17
N PRO A 296 17.10 5.92 -13.03
CA PRO A 296 16.10 6.99 -13.03
C PRO A 296 15.26 7.03 -11.73
N MET A 297 15.02 5.88 -11.07
CA MET A 297 14.40 5.87 -9.73
C MET A 297 15.26 6.62 -8.68
N ARG A 298 16.59 6.55 -8.78
CA ARG A 298 17.53 7.29 -7.91
C ARG A 298 17.67 8.77 -8.27
N GLY A 299 17.44 9.16 -9.52
CA GLY A 299 17.67 10.54 -10.01
C GLY A 299 16.51 11.53 -9.79
N GLY A 300 15.27 11.06 -9.63
CA GLY A 300 14.06 11.90 -9.59
C GLY A 300 13.79 12.65 -8.26
N GLY A 301 14.71 13.47 -7.76
CA GLY A 301 14.53 14.25 -6.52
C GLY A 301 14.73 13.46 -5.22
N TRP A 302 15.40 12.31 -5.32
CA TRP A 302 15.43 11.24 -4.34
C TRP A 302 16.40 11.43 -3.16
N GLY A 303 17.21 12.49 -3.14
CA GLY A 303 18.12 12.79 -2.01
C GLY A 303 17.43 12.78 -0.64
N GLN A 304 16.10 12.98 -0.59
CA GLN A 304 15.27 12.87 0.61
C GLN A 304 14.47 11.56 0.73
N ALA A 305 14.21 10.84 -0.37
CA ALA A 305 13.41 9.60 -0.38
C ALA A 305 14.21 8.33 -0.02
N LYS A 306 15.54 8.41 -0.07
CA LYS A 306 16.50 7.40 0.44
C LYS A 306 16.26 7.00 1.91
N LYS A 307 15.60 7.88 2.68
CA LYS A 307 15.24 7.65 4.08
C LYS A 307 14.00 6.77 4.28
N TYR A 308 13.16 6.60 3.26
CA TYR A 308 11.78 6.12 3.44
C TYR A 308 11.45 4.79 2.76
N VAL A 309 12.32 4.27 1.89
CA VAL A 309 12.06 3.02 1.14
C VAL A 309 13.32 2.15 1.11
N ALA A 310 13.17 0.85 1.40
CA ALA A 310 14.21 -0.17 1.25
C ALA A 310 14.47 -0.50 -0.24
N LEU A 311 14.73 0.53 -1.06
CA LEU A 311 15.07 0.37 -2.48
C LEU A 311 16.33 -0.46 -2.65
N ASP A 312 17.32 -0.32 -1.75
CA ASP A 312 18.55 -1.11 -1.81
C ASP A 312 18.27 -2.63 -1.71
N SER A 313 17.26 -3.05 -0.93
CA SER A 313 16.83 -4.45 -0.85
C SER A 313 16.14 -4.93 -2.14
N ASN A 314 15.32 -4.09 -2.78
CA ASN A 314 14.69 -4.44 -4.05
C ASN A 314 15.73 -4.54 -5.20
N GLU A 315 16.71 -3.63 -5.24
CA GLU A 315 17.78 -3.66 -6.24
C GLU A 315 18.75 -4.84 -6.02
N GLU A 316 19.06 -5.15 -4.76
CA GLU A 316 19.82 -6.37 -4.42
C GLU A 316 19.07 -7.64 -4.85
N THR A 317 17.77 -7.72 -4.58
CA THR A 317 16.93 -8.83 -5.03
C THR A 317 16.95 -8.97 -6.56
N ALA A 318 16.86 -7.84 -7.29
CA ALA A 318 16.94 -7.83 -8.74
C ALA A 318 18.33 -8.29 -9.26
N ARG A 319 19.44 -7.87 -8.62
CA ARG A 319 20.79 -8.36 -8.94
C ARG A 319 20.94 -9.85 -8.71
N ASN A 320 20.44 -10.35 -7.59
CA ASN A 320 20.53 -11.76 -7.23
C ASN A 320 19.73 -12.63 -8.21
N LEU A 321 18.55 -12.15 -8.65
CA LEU A 321 17.77 -12.81 -9.69
C LEU A 321 18.50 -12.81 -11.04
N GLU A 322 19.03 -11.66 -11.47
CA GLU A 322 19.83 -11.56 -12.71
C GLU A 322 21.02 -12.53 -12.69
N ALA A 323 21.78 -12.56 -11.59
CA ALA A 323 22.91 -13.46 -11.42
C ALA A 323 22.48 -14.95 -11.50
N SER A 324 21.33 -15.29 -10.91
CA SER A 324 20.77 -16.65 -10.95
C SER A 324 20.35 -17.06 -12.36
N VAL A 325 19.71 -16.15 -13.11
CA VAL A 325 19.32 -16.35 -14.52
C VAL A 325 20.56 -16.53 -15.39
N VAL A 326 21.54 -15.63 -15.29
CA VAL A 326 22.79 -15.68 -16.07
C VAL A 326 23.56 -16.97 -15.79
N LYS A 327 23.69 -17.36 -14.52
CA LYS A 327 24.38 -18.59 -14.12
C LYS A 327 23.70 -19.82 -14.72
N ARG A 328 22.37 -19.92 -14.67
CA ARG A 328 21.66 -21.06 -15.23
C ARG A 328 21.72 -21.07 -16.76
N LEU A 329 21.56 -19.91 -17.41
CA LEU A 329 21.62 -19.78 -18.86
C LEU A 329 22.99 -20.22 -19.40
N LYS A 330 24.08 -19.77 -18.78
CA LYS A 330 25.44 -20.19 -19.14
C LYS A 330 25.56 -21.72 -19.09
N LYS A 331 25.14 -22.32 -17.98
CA LYS A 331 25.17 -23.78 -17.80
C LYS A 331 24.30 -24.51 -18.83
N ALA A 332 23.08 -24.04 -19.08
CA ALA A 332 22.17 -24.68 -20.04
C ALA A 332 22.71 -24.62 -21.48
N ASN A 333 23.36 -23.51 -21.88
CA ASN A 333 24.02 -23.42 -23.18
C ASN A 333 25.21 -24.40 -23.29
N GLU A 334 26.07 -24.46 -22.27
CA GLU A 334 27.20 -25.40 -22.24
C GLU A 334 26.72 -26.87 -22.32
N GLU A 335 25.69 -27.23 -21.56
CA GLU A 335 25.08 -28.56 -21.58
C GLU A 335 24.45 -28.87 -22.95
N ASN A 336 23.77 -27.91 -23.57
CA ASN A 336 23.13 -28.10 -24.88
C ASN A 336 24.15 -28.17 -26.02
N GLU A 337 25.27 -27.46 -25.93
CA GLU A 337 26.36 -27.52 -26.90
C GLU A 337 27.14 -28.83 -26.85
N ILE A 338 27.28 -29.44 -25.67
CA ILE A 338 28.11 -30.64 -25.46
C ILE A 338 27.29 -31.93 -25.52
N MET A 339 26.06 -31.92 -25.00
CA MET A 339 25.30 -33.15 -24.72
C MET A 339 24.00 -33.25 -25.53
N TYR A 340 23.16 -32.21 -25.52
CA TYR A 340 21.76 -32.36 -25.96
C TYR A 340 21.51 -31.95 -27.41
N HIS A 341 22.20 -30.93 -27.92
CA HIS A 341 22.02 -30.36 -29.25
C HIS A 341 20.55 -30.04 -29.61
N ALA A 342 19.74 -29.66 -28.62
CA ALA A 342 18.34 -29.33 -28.83
C ALA A 342 18.19 -28.00 -29.58
N THR A 343 17.18 -27.93 -30.46
CA THR A 343 16.85 -26.70 -31.19
C THR A 343 16.20 -25.69 -30.25
N VAL A 344 16.72 -24.46 -30.23
CA VAL A 344 16.20 -23.36 -29.40
C VAL A 344 15.03 -22.68 -30.12
N PRO A 345 13.80 -22.71 -29.58
CA PRO A 345 12.64 -22.06 -30.19
C PRO A 345 12.71 -20.53 -30.07
N LYS A 346 11.89 -19.83 -30.86
CA LYS A 346 11.79 -18.36 -30.80
C LYS A 346 11.10 -17.90 -29.51
N GLU A 347 11.62 -16.86 -28.87
CA GLU A 347 11.09 -16.34 -27.59
C GLU A 347 9.60 -15.90 -27.63
N SER A 348 9.07 -15.60 -28.82
CA SER A 348 7.69 -15.16 -29.03
C SER A 348 6.65 -16.25 -28.76
N THR A 349 7.02 -17.53 -28.81
CA THR A 349 6.10 -18.66 -28.57
C THR A 349 5.91 -18.97 -27.08
N ILE A 350 6.80 -18.47 -26.21
CA ILE A 350 6.88 -18.82 -24.79
C ILE A 350 5.94 -17.95 -23.97
N LYS A 351 5.04 -18.57 -23.19
CA LYS A 351 4.14 -17.86 -22.27
C LYS A 351 4.03 -18.60 -20.94
N VAL A 352 4.03 -17.85 -19.84
CA VAL A 352 3.63 -18.37 -18.53
C VAL A 352 2.13 -18.10 -18.37
N SER A 353 1.33 -19.13 -18.16
CA SER A 353 -0.10 -18.97 -17.86
C SER A 353 -0.31 -18.57 -16.40
N ASN A 354 -1.16 -17.56 -16.16
CA ASN A 354 -1.71 -17.30 -14.84
C ASN A 354 -3.07 -18.03 -14.71
N PRO A 355 -3.20 -19.05 -13.84
CA PRO A 355 -4.45 -19.80 -13.63
C PRO A 355 -5.50 -18.99 -12.87
N ASN A 356 -5.15 -17.85 -12.26
CA ASN A 356 -6.08 -16.95 -11.58
C ASN A 356 -5.85 -15.48 -11.98
N PRO A 357 -6.29 -15.07 -13.19
CA PRO A 357 -6.18 -13.70 -13.67
C PRO A 357 -7.17 -12.72 -13.00
N LYS A 358 -7.90 -13.14 -11.95
CA LYS A 358 -8.92 -12.29 -11.34
C LYS A 358 -8.24 -11.13 -10.59
N PRO A 359 -8.71 -9.88 -10.84
CA PRO A 359 -8.10 -8.66 -10.31
C PRO A 359 -8.03 -8.63 -8.79
#